data_AF-A0A3P6SV51-F1
#
_entry.id   AF-A0A3P6SV51-F1
#
_cell.length_a   1.000
_cell.length_b   1.000
_cell.length_c   1.000
_cell.angle_alpha   90.00
_cell.angle_beta   90.00
_cell.angle_gamma   90.00
#
_symmetry.space_group_name_H-M   'P 1'
#
loop_
_entity.id
_entity.type
_entity.pdbx_description
1 polymer ?
#
loop_
_entity_poly.entity_id
_entity_poly.type
_entity_poly.pdbx_seq_one_letter_code
_entity_poly.pdbx_strand_id
1 'polypeptide(L)'
;MQFWEKIRKGTLPLTVSRGVVWDMHQYYCLFNSCRVPELPKDKIYRYFRTEAEGDCPTHITVLCRGNIWRVEMVRNGSLRTPDELHHV
;
A
#
# COMPACT_ATOMS: atom_id res chain seq x y z
N MET A 1 -0.88 7.86 -2.91
CA MET A 1 -0.10 7.38 -1.73
C MET A 1 -0.57 7.94 -0.38
N GLN A 2 -1.26 9.09 -0.32
CA GLN A 2 -1.79 9.62 0.96
C GLN A 2 -2.70 8.63 1.72
N PHE A 3 -3.51 7.84 1.00
CA PHE A 3 -4.35 6.81 1.64
C PHE A 3 -3.54 5.67 2.27
N TRP A 4 -2.51 5.19 1.58
CA TRP A 4 -1.55 4.21 2.12
C TRP A 4 -0.89 4.72 3.41
N GLU A 5 -0.49 5.99 3.44
CA GLU A 5 0.11 6.62 4.62
C GLU A 5 -0.87 6.67 5.80
N LYS A 6 -2.14 7.00 5.57
CA LYS A 6 -3.17 6.99 6.63
C LYS A 6 -3.35 5.60 7.25
N ILE A 7 -3.35 4.55 6.44
CA ILE A 7 -3.43 3.16 6.94
C ILE A 7 -2.16 2.83 7.72
N ARG A 8 -0.98 3.14 7.18
CA ARG A 8 0.31 2.82 7.80
C ARG A 8 0.49 3.51 9.16
N LYS A 9 0.04 4.76 9.27
CA LYS A 9 0.05 5.56 10.51
C LYS A 9 -1.11 5.24 11.46
N GLY A 10 -2.05 4.36 11.08
CA GLY A 10 -3.24 4.07 11.89
C GLY A 10 -4.19 5.26 12.06
N THR A 11 -4.15 6.24 11.16
CA THR A 11 -4.98 7.46 11.22
C THR A 11 -6.20 7.41 10.29
N LEU A 12 -6.39 6.29 9.57
CA LEU A 12 -7.60 6.08 8.79
C LEU A 12 -8.81 5.98 9.74
N PRO A 13 -9.88 6.77 9.55
CA PRO A 13 -11.08 6.68 10.38
C PRO A 13 -11.70 5.28 10.34
N LEU A 14 -12.23 4.84 11.48
CA LEU A 14 -12.99 3.59 11.56
C LEU A 14 -14.23 3.69 10.69
N THR A 15 -14.53 2.61 9.96
CA THR A 15 -15.78 2.50 9.22
C THR A 15 -16.89 2.14 10.19
N VAL A 16 -17.93 2.97 10.23
CA VAL A 16 -19.06 2.79 11.14
C VAL A 16 -20.36 2.82 10.34
N SER A 17 -21.25 1.88 10.61
CA SER A 17 -22.60 1.87 10.06
C SER A 17 -23.61 1.66 11.17
N ARG A 18 -24.59 2.56 11.29
CA ARG A 18 -25.65 2.51 12.33
C ARG A 18 -25.09 2.34 13.76
N GLY A 19 -23.97 3.01 14.06
CA GLY A 19 -23.30 2.94 15.37
C GLY A 19 -22.44 1.69 15.59
N VAL A 20 -22.36 0.78 14.62
CA VAL A 20 -21.55 -0.44 14.69
C VAL A 20 -20.23 -0.23 13.94
N VAL A 21 -19.11 -0.44 14.62
CA VAL A 21 -17.77 -0.44 14.03
C VAL A 21 -17.59 -1.69 13.16
N TRP A 22 -17.11 -1.52 11.94
CA TRP A 22 -16.85 -2.60 11.01
C TRP A 22 -15.41 -3.08 11.09
N ASP A 23 -15.17 -4.33 10.69
CA ASP A 23 -13.83 -4.86 10.55
C ASP A 23 -13.02 -4.04 9.54
N MET A 24 -11.82 -3.67 9.95
CA MET A 24 -10.90 -2.85 9.15
C MET A 24 -9.83 -3.69 8.45
N HIS A 25 -9.80 -5.02 8.67
CA HIS A 25 -8.69 -5.87 8.21
C HIS A 25 -8.47 -5.82 6.70
N GLN A 26 -9.55 -5.63 5.93
CA GLN A 26 -9.47 -5.53 4.47
C GLN A 26 -8.61 -4.35 4.00
N TYR A 27 -8.54 -3.25 4.75
CA TYR A 27 -7.68 -2.11 4.40
C TYR A 27 -6.18 -2.47 4.45
N TYR A 28 -5.77 -3.34 5.38
CA TYR A 28 -4.38 -3.83 5.44
C TYR A 28 -4.02 -4.76 4.28
N CYS A 29 -5.00 -5.22 3.50
CA CYS A 29 -4.79 -6.04 2.30
C CYS A 29 -4.69 -5.19 1.01
N LEU A 30 -4.99 -3.90 1.06
CA LEU A 30 -5.15 -3.05 -0.13
C LEU A 30 -3.83 -2.73 -0.83
N PHE A 31 -2.76 -2.54 -0.06
CA PHE A 31 -1.45 -2.19 -0.58
C PHE A 31 -0.43 -3.29 -0.33
N ASN A 32 0.67 -3.27 -1.08
CA ASN A 32 1.81 -4.17 -0.92
C ASN A 32 1.40 -5.65 -0.83
N SER A 33 0.35 -6.02 -1.58
CA SER A 33 -0.17 -7.36 -1.65
C SER A 33 -0.14 -7.84 -3.10
N CYS A 34 0.16 -9.12 -3.30
CA CYS A 34 0.21 -9.70 -4.63
C CYS A 34 -0.19 -11.17 -4.56
N ARG A 35 -0.99 -11.62 -5.52
CA ARG A 35 -1.26 -13.04 -5.72
C ARG A 35 -0.15 -13.64 -6.56
N VAL A 36 0.44 -14.72 -6.07
CA VAL A 36 1.47 -15.49 -6.77
C VAL A 36 0.86 -16.84 -7.17
N PRO A 37 0.91 -17.18 -8.47
CA PRO A 37 0.51 -18.49 -8.96
C PRO A 37 1.38 -19.59 -8.34
N GLU A 38 0.75 -20.60 -7.74
CA GLU A 38 1.43 -21.74 -7.11
C GLU A 38 0.61 -23.03 -7.27
N LEU A 39 1.29 -24.19 -7.26
CA LEU A 39 0.64 -25.50 -7.26
C LEU A 39 0.57 -26.08 -5.84
N PRO A 40 -0.55 -26.69 -5.43
CA PRO A 40 -1.81 -26.87 -6.18
C PRO A 40 -2.76 -25.66 -6.12
N LYS A 41 -2.39 -24.59 -5.40
CA LYS A 41 -3.24 -23.42 -5.18
C LYS A 41 -2.39 -22.17 -5.00
N ASP A 42 -2.81 -21.10 -5.68
CA ASP A 42 -2.24 -19.76 -5.54
C ASP A 42 -2.17 -19.29 -4.08
N LYS A 43 -1.18 -18.42 -3.82
CA LYS A 43 -1.03 -17.75 -2.53
C LYS A 43 -1.12 -16.24 -2.69
N ILE A 44 -1.61 -15.57 -1.66
CA ILE A 44 -1.61 -14.10 -1.58
C ILE A 44 -0.55 -13.70 -0.57
N TYR A 45 0.50 -13.07 -1.05
CA TYR A 45 1.55 -12.50 -0.21
C TYR A 45 1.15 -11.08 0.18
N ARG A 46 1.32 -10.75 1.46
CA ARG A 46 1.02 -9.44 2.04
C ARG A 46 2.26 -8.92 2.74
N TYR A 47 2.81 -7.84 2.21
CA TYR A 47 4.01 -7.18 2.73
C TYR A 47 3.69 -5.85 3.40
N PHE A 48 2.42 -5.45 3.42
CA PHE A 48 1.98 -4.26 4.13
C PHE A 48 2.24 -4.42 5.63
N ARG A 49 2.74 -3.36 6.26
CA ARG A 49 2.91 -3.24 7.70
C ARG A 49 2.57 -1.82 8.11
N THR A 50 1.91 -1.65 9.24
CA THR A 50 1.81 -0.36 9.94
C THR A 50 3.17 0.08 10.45
N GLU A 51 3.31 1.33 10.88
CA GLU A 51 4.57 1.82 11.48
C GLU A 51 4.92 1.04 12.75
N ALA A 52 3.90 0.63 13.53
CA ALA A 52 4.08 -0.18 14.73
C ALA A 52 4.56 -1.61 14.45
N GLU A 53 4.26 -2.16 13.26
CA GLU A 53 4.64 -3.52 12.85
C GLU A 53 6.01 -3.58 12.13
N GLY A 54 6.53 -2.42 11.71
CA GLY A 54 7.87 -2.27 11.14
C GLY A 54 7.91 -1.80 9.68
N ASP A 55 8.93 -2.23 8.96
CA ASP A 55 9.19 -1.76 7.60
C ASP A 55 8.13 -2.21 6.59
N CYS A 56 7.77 -1.31 5.68
CA CYS A 56 6.80 -1.55 4.61
C CYS A 56 7.34 -1.00 3.28
N PRO A 57 7.23 -1.74 2.16
CA PRO A 57 7.71 -1.23 0.88
C PRO A 57 7.00 0.06 0.45
N THR A 58 7.79 1.05 0.04
CA THR A 58 7.31 2.41 -0.29
C THR A 58 7.27 2.71 -1.79
N HIS A 59 7.68 1.77 -2.63
CA HIS A 59 7.69 1.95 -4.08
C HIS A 59 6.37 1.53 -4.73
N ILE A 60 6.12 2.08 -5.91
CA ILE A 60 5.11 1.59 -6.84
C ILE A 60 5.79 0.96 -8.07
N THR A 61 5.01 0.14 -8.77
CA THR A 61 5.40 -0.39 -10.07
C THR A 61 4.62 0.33 -11.16
N VAL A 62 5.31 0.89 -12.16
CA VAL A 62 4.71 1.54 -13.32
C VAL A 62 4.94 0.66 -14.54
N LEU A 63 3.86 0.31 -15.23
CA LEU A 63 3.89 -0.49 -16.46
C LEU A 63 3.68 0.44 -17.67
N CYS A 64 4.64 0.48 -18.58
CA CYS A 64 4.53 1.32 -19.78
C CYS A 64 5.23 0.66 -20.98
N ARG A 65 4.47 0.42 -22.06
CA ARG A 65 4.98 -0.15 -23.33
C ARG A 65 5.83 -1.42 -23.15
N GLY A 66 5.36 -2.34 -22.30
CA GLY A 66 6.06 -3.59 -22.00
C GLY A 66 7.23 -3.47 -21.00
N ASN A 67 7.54 -2.26 -20.52
CA ASN A 67 8.57 -2.04 -19.51
C ASN A 67 7.95 -1.95 -18.12
N ILE A 68 8.75 -2.37 -17.12
CA ILE A 68 8.40 -2.34 -15.70
C ILE A 68 9.38 -1.41 -15.00
N TRP A 69 8.84 -0.37 -14.36
CA TRP A 69 9.63 0.62 -13.63
C TRP A 69 9.30 0.57 -12.15
N ARG A 70 10.33 0.64 -11.30
CA ARG A 70 10.18 0.82 -9.86
C ARG A 70 10.34 2.30 -9.53
N VAL A 71 9.32 2.89 -8.91
CA VAL A 71 9.33 4.31 -8.52
C VAL A 71 9.18 4.41 -7.01
N GLU A 72 10.20 4.93 -6.32
CA GLU A 72 10.17 5.17 -4.87
C GLU A 72 9.25 6.35 -4.54
N MET A 73 8.19 6.12 -3.76
CA MET A 73 7.24 7.18 -3.41
C MET A 73 7.57 7.93 -2.12
N VAL A 74 8.53 7.44 -1.33
CA VAL A 74 9.01 8.11 -0.12
C VAL A 74 10.44 8.57 -0.33
N ARG A 75 10.71 9.84 -0.06
CA ARG A 75 12.05 10.44 -0.10
C ARG A 75 12.26 11.24 1.18
N ASN A 76 13.35 10.98 1.90
CA ASN A 76 13.69 11.63 3.16
C ASN A 76 12.54 11.58 4.21
N GLY A 77 11.82 10.46 4.27
CA GLY A 77 10.71 10.26 5.20
C GLY A 77 9.37 10.88 4.78
N SER A 78 9.33 11.61 3.67
CA SER A 78 8.11 12.26 3.16
C SER A 78 7.63 11.62 1.86
N LEU A 79 6.31 11.59 1.66
CA LEU A 79 5.73 11.21 0.38
C LEU A 79 6.10 12.24 -0.69
N ARG A 80 6.44 11.74 -1.89
CA ARG A 80 6.64 12.58 -3.06
C ARG A 80 5.38 13.38 -3.40
N THR A 81 5.58 14.61 -3.83
CA THR A 81 4.49 15.45 -4.34
C THR A 81 4.05 15.00 -5.73
N PRO A 82 2.86 15.45 -6.21
CA PRO A 82 2.46 15.22 -7.59
C PRO A 82 3.48 15.74 -8.61
N ASP A 83 4.09 16.90 -8.37
CA ASP A 83 5.11 17.47 -9.26
C ASP A 83 6.36 16.60 -9.30
N GLU A 84 6.84 16.14 -8.14
CA GLU A 84 7.98 15.22 -8.06
C GLU A 84 7.72 13.87 -8.72
N LEU A 85 6.45 13.44 -8.81
CA LEU A 85 6.05 12.22 -9.51
C LEU A 85 5.94 12.44 -11.02
N HIS A 86 5.48 13.61 -11.46
CA HIS A 86 5.38 13.96 -12.87
C HIS A 86 6.75 14.05 -13.55
N HIS A 87 7.80 14.38 -12.79
CA HIS A 87 9.17 14.50 -13.28
C HIS A 87 10.04 13.24 -13.06
N VAL A 88 9.41 12.08 -12.79
CA VAL A 88 10.10 10.79 -12.64
C VAL A 88 10.49 10.20 -14.00
#